data_AF-A0A919FZ88-F1
#
_entry.id   AF-A0A919FZ88-F1
#
_cell.length_a   1.000
_cell.length_b   1.000
_cell.length_c   1.000
_cell.angle_alpha   90.00
_cell.angle_beta   90.00
_cell.angle_gamma   90.00
#
_symmetry.space_group_name_H-M   'P 1'
#
loop_
_entity.id
_entity.type
_entity.pdbx_description
1 polymer ?
#
loop_
_entity_poly.entity_id
_entity_poly.type
_entity_poly.pdbx_seq_one_letter_code
_entity_poly.pdbx_strand_id
1 'polypeptide(L)'
;MTTSSETPAVAGAEIPLELLYRVPYGRVLHGKDCQHIAADRLASLQPATELDRQKFKICKTCVDALAGSDRDDFDSFDAALEALPIAMAQRAAMREIAEGLDKTRIWIPSSRSYVAVSPGPGHEVTAFFNKGFVDVQQAGGGYKRVLMAGFSGTQTSSFAHAPDAAPASCPSCYMQLPATGRCDSCD
;
A
#
# COMPACT_ATOMS: atom_id res chain seq x y z
N MET A 1 50.99 -6.21 -6.12
CA MET A 1 49.85 -7.15 -5.99
C MET A 1 49.06 -6.74 -4.78
N THR A 2 47.94 -6.06 -4.96
CA THR A 2 46.91 -5.87 -3.93
C THR A 2 45.59 -5.78 -4.68
N THR A 3 44.91 -6.92 -4.73
CA THR A 3 43.55 -7.09 -5.23
C THR A 3 42.58 -6.48 -4.23
N SER A 4 42.08 -5.28 -4.51
CA SER A 4 40.85 -4.79 -3.87
C SER A 4 39.69 -5.18 -4.78
N SER A 5 39.18 -6.40 -4.58
CA SER A 5 37.86 -6.79 -5.06
C SER A 5 36.84 -6.23 -4.08
N GLU A 6 36.42 -4.98 -4.29
CA GLU A 6 35.17 -4.49 -3.70
C GLU A 6 34.03 -5.25 -4.38
N THR A 7 33.59 -6.33 -3.74
CA THR A 7 32.30 -6.94 -4.05
C THR A 7 31.23 -5.88 -3.79
N PRO A 8 30.41 -5.49 -4.77
CA PRO A 8 29.32 -4.56 -4.50
C PRO A 8 28.44 -5.18 -3.42
N ALA A 9 28.22 -4.44 -2.33
CA ALA A 9 27.34 -4.86 -1.24
C ALA A 9 26.00 -5.28 -1.85
N VAL A 10 25.70 -6.58 -1.81
CA VAL A 10 24.41 -7.09 -2.24
C VAL A 10 23.41 -6.49 -1.24
N ALA A 11 22.57 -5.56 -1.69
CA ALA A 11 21.64 -4.85 -0.82
C ALA A 11 20.90 -5.81 0.12
N GLY A 12 20.99 -5.57 1.43
CA GLY A 12 20.42 -6.45 2.46
C GLY A 12 21.33 -7.59 2.93
N ALA A 13 22.64 -7.55 2.66
CA ALA A 13 23.61 -8.53 3.18
C ALA A 13 23.74 -8.52 4.72
N GLU A 14 23.36 -7.42 5.37
CA GLU A 14 23.22 -7.34 6.83
C GLU A 14 21.94 -7.97 7.39
N ILE A 15 20.95 -8.30 6.55
CA ILE A 15 19.67 -8.86 7.02
C ILE A 15 19.89 -10.30 7.50
N PRO A 16 19.51 -10.62 8.76
CA PRO A 16 19.64 -11.96 9.31
C PRO A 16 18.84 -13.00 8.51
N LEU A 17 19.42 -14.19 8.31
CA LEU A 17 18.83 -15.25 7.48
C LEU A 17 17.49 -15.73 8.06
N GLU A 18 17.34 -15.75 9.38
CA GLU A 18 16.13 -16.16 10.08
C GLU A 18 14.90 -15.27 9.78
N LEU A 19 15.13 -14.07 9.26
CA LEU A 19 14.06 -13.17 8.82
C LEU A 19 13.67 -13.37 7.36
N LEU A 20 14.39 -14.23 6.63
CA LEU A 20 14.22 -14.45 5.21
C LEU A 20 13.49 -15.76 4.93
N TYR A 21 12.55 -15.67 4.02
CA TYR A 21 11.70 -16.76 3.56
C TYR A 21 11.70 -16.79 2.04
N ARG A 22 11.47 -17.98 1.50
CA ARG A 22 11.34 -18.23 0.08
C ARG A 22 9.93 -18.74 -0.20
N VAL A 23 9.30 -18.14 -1.21
CA VAL A 23 8.09 -18.72 -1.79
C VAL A 23 8.49 -19.95 -2.61
N PRO A 24 7.81 -21.10 -2.50
CA PRO A 24 8.09 -22.28 -3.32
C PRO A 24 8.16 -21.92 -4.80
N TYR A 25 9.23 -22.37 -5.47
CA TYR A 25 9.57 -22.06 -6.87
C TYR A 25 9.86 -20.57 -7.16
N GLY A 26 9.81 -19.69 -6.15
CA GLY A 26 10.22 -18.29 -6.24
C GLY A 26 11.73 -18.12 -6.42
N ARG A 27 12.11 -16.97 -6.98
CA ARG A 27 13.51 -16.56 -7.26
C ARG A 27 13.96 -15.35 -6.45
N VAL A 28 13.18 -14.96 -5.44
CA VAL A 28 13.38 -13.78 -4.60
C VAL A 28 13.11 -14.18 -3.16
N LEU A 29 13.88 -13.63 -2.23
CA LEU A 29 13.67 -13.80 -0.79
C LEU A 29 12.78 -12.69 -0.23
N HIS A 30 12.00 -13.02 0.78
CA HIS A 30 11.01 -12.14 1.36
C HIS A 30 11.01 -12.23 2.88
N GLY A 31 10.57 -11.19 3.56
CA GLY A 31 10.17 -11.29 4.96
C GLY A 31 8.86 -12.04 5.13
N LYS A 32 8.61 -12.54 6.33
CA LYS A 32 7.39 -13.29 6.69
C LYS A 32 6.08 -12.57 6.35
N ASP A 33 6.08 -11.24 6.38
CA ASP A 33 4.89 -10.39 6.23
C ASP A 33 4.97 -9.49 4.98
N CYS A 34 5.63 -9.97 3.92
CA CYS A 34 5.88 -9.15 2.74
C CYS A 34 4.59 -8.78 1.99
N GLN A 35 4.27 -7.48 1.97
CA GLN A 35 2.97 -6.98 1.48
C GLN A 35 2.70 -7.18 -0.01
N HIS A 36 3.73 -7.27 -0.85
CA HIS A 36 3.55 -7.49 -2.29
C HIS A 36 3.34 -8.98 -2.66
N ILE A 37 3.31 -9.88 -1.65
CA ILE A 37 2.98 -11.29 -1.82
C ILE A 37 1.53 -11.47 -1.37
N ALA A 38 0.72 -12.11 -2.20
CA ALA A 38 -0.64 -12.46 -1.86
C ALA A 38 -0.69 -13.41 -0.64
N ALA A 39 -1.75 -13.31 0.16
CA ALA A 39 -1.90 -14.05 1.42
C ALA A 39 -1.76 -15.58 1.28
N ASP A 40 -2.26 -16.16 0.18
CA ASP A 40 -2.12 -17.59 -0.14
C ASP A 40 -0.65 -18.02 -0.29
N ARG A 41 0.16 -17.15 -0.88
CA ARG A 41 1.59 -17.35 -1.11
C ARG A 41 2.40 -17.09 0.15
N LEU A 42 1.96 -16.17 1.02
CA LEU A 42 2.53 -15.98 2.35
C LEU A 42 2.40 -17.26 3.20
N ALA A 43 1.25 -17.92 3.17
CA ALA A 43 1.03 -19.17 3.88
C ALA A 43 1.95 -20.33 3.41
N SER A 44 2.48 -20.23 2.18
CA SER A 44 3.39 -21.21 1.59
C SER A 44 4.88 -20.93 1.83
N LEU A 45 5.22 -19.83 2.53
CA LEU A 45 6.61 -19.43 2.75
C LEU A 45 7.40 -20.51 3.50
N GLN A 46 8.61 -20.76 3.00
CA GLN A 46 9.57 -21.67 3.62
C GLN A 46 10.76 -20.85 4.15
N PRO A 47 11.31 -21.18 5.33
CA PRO A 47 12.53 -20.54 5.81
C PRO A 47 13.63 -20.61 4.75
N ALA A 48 14.30 -19.49 4.50
CA ALA A 48 15.39 -19.44 3.53
C ALA A 48 16.59 -20.22 4.07
N THR A 49 17.27 -20.93 3.16
CA THR A 49 18.56 -21.56 3.46
C THR A 49 19.72 -20.61 3.11
N GLU A 50 20.91 -20.90 3.62
CA GLU A 50 22.12 -20.16 3.23
C GLU A 50 22.38 -20.27 1.71
N LEU A 51 22.03 -21.40 1.09
CA LEU A 51 22.11 -21.58 -0.36
C LEU A 51 21.14 -20.65 -1.09
N ASP A 52 19.92 -20.46 -0.56
CA ASP A 52 18.97 -19.51 -1.12
C ASP A 52 19.49 -18.07 -1.02
N ARG A 53 20.14 -17.70 0.09
CA ARG A 53 20.75 -16.38 0.32
C ARG A 53 21.87 -16.07 -0.69
N GLN A 54 22.67 -17.07 -1.03
CA GLN A 54 23.72 -16.94 -2.05
C GLN A 54 23.15 -16.85 -3.47
N LYS A 55 21.98 -17.46 -3.71
CA LYS A 55 21.41 -17.63 -5.04
C LYS A 55 20.41 -16.55 -5.44
N PHE A 56 19.65 -16.02 -4.48
CA PHE A 56 18.50 -15.17 -4.75
C PHE A 56 18.66 -13.80 -4.09
N LYS A 57 18.20 -12.76 -4.80
CA LYS A 57 18.12 -11.42 -4.24
C LYS A 57 17.00 -11.35 -3.21
N ILE A 58 17.16 -10.48 -2.23
CA ILE A 58 16.07 -10.10 -1.33
C ILE A 58 15.15 -9.12 -2.06
N CYS A 59 13.85 -9.28 -1.89
CA CYS A 59 12.84 -8.35 -2.39
C CYS A 59 13.15 -6.94 -1.90
N LYS A 60 13.10 -5.95 -2.80
CA LYS A 60 13.36 -4.55 -2.46
C LYS A 60 12.54 -4.08 -1.25
N THR A 61 11.23 -4.28 -1.26
CA THR A 61 10.33 -3.95 -0.14
C THR A 61 10.72 -4.65 1.17
N CYS A 62 11.30 -5.85 1.10
CA CYS A 62 11.78 -6.56 2.29
C CYS A 62 13.14 -6.06 2.76
N VAL A 63 14.03 -5.69 1.83
CA VAL A 63 15.31 -5.06 2.20
C VAL A 63 15.01 -3.80 3.00
N ASP A 64 14.15 -2.95 2.46
CA ASP A 64 13.74 -1.70 3.07
C ASP A 64 13.06 -1.93 4.44
N ALA A 65 12.16 -2.92 4.54
CA ALA A 65 11.48 -3.23 5.80
C ALA A 65 12.37 -3.89 6.88
N LEU A 66 13.29 -4.78 6.49
CA LEU A 66 14.06 -5.63 7.43
C LEU A 66 15.42 -5.05 7.82
N ALA A 67 16.00 -4.16 7.01
CA ALA A 67 17.30 -3.53 7.31
C ALA A 67 17.23 -2.46 8.41
N GLY A 68 16.05 -2.19 8.97
CA GLY A 68 15.84 -1.21 10.03
C GLY A 68 15.01 -0.03 9.56
N SER A 69 13.70 -0.19 9.78
CA SER A 69 12.64 0.84 9.83
C SER A 69 12.42 1.69 8.59
N ASP A 70 11.83 1.10 7.55
CA ASP A 70 11.03 1.90 6.62
C ASP A 70 9.61 2.16 7.12
N ARG A 71 9.21 1.57 8.26
CA ARG A 71 7.84 1.67 8.81
C ARG A 71 7.81 1.53 10.33
N ASP A 72 6.93 2.29 10.97
CA ASP A 72 6.51 2.14 12.36
C ASP A 72 5.10 1.51 12.36
N ASP A 73 4.93 0.32 12.96
CA ASP A 73 3.60 -0.28 13.15
C ASP A 73 2.96 0.22 14.47
N PHE A 74 1.63 0.31 14.51
CA PHE A 74 0.86 0.84 15.64
C PHE A 74 -0.29 -0.10 16.01
N ASP A 75 -0.51 -0.28 17.32
CA ASP A 75 -1.64 -1.07 17.83
C ASP A 75 -2.97 -0.29 17.85
N SER A 76 -2.91 1.03 17.61
CA SER A 76 -4.07 1.91 17.63
C SER A 76 -4.02 2.93 16.49
N PHE A 77 -5.18 3.14 15.88
CA PHE A 77 -5.34 4.13 14.82
C PHE A 77 -5.13 5.55 15.36
N ASP A 78 -5.59 5.82 16.59
CA ASP A 78 -5.38 7.12 17.24
C ASP A 78 -3.89 7.38 17.51
N ALA A 79 -3.15 6.36 17.96
CA ALA A 79 -1.71 6.47 18.16
C ALA A 79 -0.98 6.78 16.84
N ALA A 80 -1.41 6.17 15.73
CA ALA A 80 -0.88 6.47 14.41
C ALA A 80 -1.23 7.90 13.94
N LEU A 81 -2.47 8.38 14.17
CA LEU A 81 -2.88 9.76 13.88
C LEU A 81 -2.23 10.81 14.79
N GLU A 82 -1.68 10.41 15.94
CA GLU A 82 -0.83 11.25 16.78
C GLU A 82 0.60 11.29 16.26
N ALA A 83 1.12 10.13 15.87
CA ALA A 83 2.47 9.95 15.38
C ALA A 83 2.71 10.56 13.99
N LEU A 84 1.65 10.66 13.16
CA LEU A 84 1.57 11.53 12.00
C LEU A 84 0.84 12.80 12.44
N PRO A 85 1.44 14.00 12.46
CA PRO A 85 0.83 15.20 13.06
C PRO A 85 -0.38 15.73 12.25
N ILE A 86 -1.49 14.98 12.26
CA ILE A 86 -2.77 15.31 11.64
C ILE A 86 -3.46 16.35 12.51
N ALA A 87 -3.97 17.41 11.87
CA ALA A 87 -4.69 18.47 12.55
C ALA A 87 -5.90 17.91 13.31
N MET A 88 -6.09 18.32 14.57
CA MET A 88 -7.16 17.79 15.43
C MET A 88 -8.55 17.90 14.79
N ALA A 89 -8.81 19.00 14.06
CA ALA A 89 -10.05 19.21 13.33
C ALA A 89 -10.36 18.13 12.28
N GLN A 90 -9.33 17.45 11.75
CA GLN A 90 -9.47 16.41 10.73
C GLN A 90 -9.58 15.00 11.34
N ARG A 91 -9.09 14.80 12.57
CA ARG A 91 -9.02 13.47 13.20
C ARG A 91 -10.40 12.84 13.41
N ALA A 92 -11.42 13.64 13.73
CA ALA A 92 -12.78 13.13 13.90
C ALA A 92 -13.32 12.54 12.57
N ALA A 93 -13.22 13.28 11.47
CA ALA A 93 -13.64 12.81 10.16
C ALA A 93 -12.82 11.60 9.67
N MET A 94 -11.51 11.57 9.93
CA MET A 94 -10.67 10.41 9.60
C MET A 94 -11.06 9.17 10.40
N ARG A 95 -11.45 9.32 11.67
CA ARG A 95 -11.97 8.20 12.47
C ARG A 95 -13.26 7.64 11.92
N GLU A 96 -14.20 8.50 11.54
CA GLU A 96 -15.47 8.08 10.91
C GLU A 96 -15.21 7.27 9.62
N ILE A 97 -14.29 7.72 8.77
CA ILE A 97 -13.89 6.96 7.57
C ILE A 97 -13.27 5.60 7.97
N ALA A 98 -12.48 5.57 9.03
CA ALA A 98 -11.78 4.38 9.47
C ALA A 98 -12.70 3.35 10.15
N GLU A 99 -13.88 3.73 10.67
CA GLU A 99 -14.80 2.81 11.37
C GLU A 99 -15.20 1.61 10.51
N GLY A 100 -15.44 1.83 9.22
CA GLY A 100 -15.80 0.77 8.27
C GLY A 100 -14.63 -0.07 7.74
N LEU A 101 -13.39 0.23 8.14
CA LEU A 101 -12.20 -0.46 7.64
C LEU A 101 -11.72 -1.53 8.62
N ASP A 102 -11.23 -2.64 8.05
CA ASP A 102 -10.42 -3.59 8.79
C ASP A 102 -9.05 -2.96 9.10
N LYS A 103 -8.81 -2.74 10.39
CA LYS A 103 -7.64 -2.07 10.96
C LYS A 103 -6.68 -3.03 11.65
N THR A 104 -6.70 -4.31 11.28
CA THR A 104 -5.83 -5.33 11.86
C THR A 104 -4.35 -4.94 11.76
N ARG A 105 -3.95 -4.20 10.72
CA ARG A 105 -2.61 -3.62 10.62
C ARG A 105 -2.65 -2.12 10.35
N ILE A 106 -1.89 -1.36 11.13
CA ILE A 106 -1.75 0.09 11.02
C ILE A 106 -0.27 0.43 11.05
N TRP A 107 0.20 1.24 10.11
CA TRP A 107 1.62 1.63 10.06
C TRP A 107 1.84 2.98 9.40
N ILE A 108 3.00 3.58 9.67
CA ILE A 108 3.48 4.84 9.07
C ILE A 108 4.82 4.56 8.40
N PRO A 109 5.06 4.95 7.14
CA PRO A 109 6.38 4.83 6.54
C PRO A 109 7.40 5.73 7.24
N SER A 110 8.70 5.46 7.09
CA SER A 110 9.81 6.26 7.62
C SER A 110 9.73 7.73 7.21
N SER A 111 9.24 7.98 5.99
CA SER A 111 8.95 9.34 5.48
C SER A 111 7.83 10.08 6.21
N ARG A 112 7.03 9.39 7.03
CA ARG A 112 5.85 9.90 7.76
C ARG A 112 4.90 10.68 6.85
N SER A 113 4.65 10.14 5.65
CA SER A 113 3.79 10.77 4.64
C SER A 113 2.31 10.46 4.85
N TYR A 114 1.98 9.28 5.37
CA TYR A 114 0.60 8.83 5.64
C TYR A 114 0.54 7.79 6.76
N VAL A 115 -0.65 7.52 7.27
CA VAL A 115 -0.99 6.30 8.02
C VAL A 115 -1.66 5.33 7.04
N ALA A 116 -1.15 4.12 6.92
CA ALA A 116 -1.74 3.07 6.10
C ALA A 116 -2.47 2.05 6.98
N VAL A 117 -3.59 1.55 6.47
CA VAL A 117 -4.44 0.57 7.13
C VAL A 117 -4.66 -0.62 6.20
N SER A 118 -4.49 -1.85 6.71
CA SER A 118 -4.83 -3.05 5.95
C SER A 118 -5.44 -4.15 6.85
N PRO A 119 -6.15 -5.13 6.26
CA PRO A 119 -6.66 -6.32 6.96
C PRO A 119 -5.55 -7.24 7.51
N GLY A 120 -4.29 -6.99 7.17
CA GLY A 120 -3.16 -7.80 7.60
C GLY A 120 -2.05 -7.91 6.56
N PRO A 121 -1.03 -8.73 6.84
CA PRO A 121 0.03 -9.05 5.88
C PRO A 121 -0.52 -9.68 4.58
N GLY A 122 0.00 -9.25 3.43
CA GLY A 122 -0.38 -9.77 2.11
C GLY A 122 -1.78 -9.38 1.61
N HIS A 123 -2.50 -8.57 2.39
CA HIS A 123 -3.68 -7.86 1.93
C HIS A 123 -3.30 -6.49 1.38
N GLU A 124 -4.04 -6.03 0.38
CA GLU A 124 -3.93 -4.66 -0.10
C GLU A 124 -4.29 -3.66 1.00
N VAL A 125 -3.70 -2.46 0.91
CA VAL A 125 -4.01 -1.37 1.83
C VAL A 125 -5.43 -0.89 1.55
N THR A 126 -6.27 -0.87 2.57
CA THR A 126 -7.68 -0.45 2.44
C THR A 126 -7.82 1.07 2.49
N ALA A 127 -6.92 1.77 3.18
CA ALA A 127 -6.84 3.22 3.11
C ALA A 127 -5.47 3.80 3.46
N PHE A 128 -5.19 4.97 2.89
CA PHE A 128 -4.06 5.84 3.22
C PHE A 128 -4.57 7.18 3.76
N PHE A 129 -4.33 7.43 5.05
CA PHE A 129 -4.69 8.68 5.72
C PHE A 129 -3.52 9.65 5.64
N ASN A 130 -3.64 10.66 4.80
CA ASN A 130 -2.64 11.68 4.55
C ASN A 130 -2.99 12.96 5.32
N LYS A 131 -2.07 13.93 5.33
CA LYS A 131 -2.35 15.26 5.88
C LYS A 131 -3.37 16.00 5.02
N GLY A 132 -4.65 15.92 5.39
CA GLY A 132 -5.75 16.65 4.77
C GLY A 132 -6.54 15.89 3.70
N PHE A 133 -6.23 14.63 3.43
CA PHE A 133 -7.06 13.76 2.59
C PHE A 133 -6.88 12.30 2.96
N VAL A 134 -7.83 11.45 2.54
CA VAL A 134 -7.78 10.01 2.71
C VAL A 134 -8.01 9.35 1.35
N ASP A 135 -7.14 8.43 0.95
CA ASP A 135 -7.35 7.59 -0.22
C ASP A 135 -7.89 6.24 0.25
N VAL A 136 -9.13 5.90 -0.13
CA VAL A 136 -9.84 4.67 0.29
C VAL A 136 -9.97 3.73 -0.89
N GLN A 137 -9.60 2.46 -0.69
CA GLN A 137 -9.69 1.43 -1.72
C GLN A 137 -11.14 1.21 -2.18
N GLN A 138 -11.34 1.03 -3.49
CA GLN A 138 -12.67 0.78 -4.06
C GLN A 138 -12.87 -0.69 -4.45
N ALA A 139 -14.13 -1.14 -4.40
CA ALA A 139 -14.53 -2.41 -5.00
C ALA A 139 -14.33 -2.32 -6.52
N GLY A 140 -13.48 -3.19 -7.07
CA GLY A 140 -13.05 -3.15 -8.47
C GLY A 140 -11.63 -2.60 -8.69
N GLY A 141 -10.94 -2.23 -7.61
CA GLY A 141 -9.56 -1.76 -7.64
C GLY A 141 -9.45 -0.23 -7.68
N GLY A 142 -8.24 0.28 -7.44
CA GLY A 142 -7.97 1.71 -7.33
C GLY A 142 -8.40 2.32 -5.98
N TYR A 143 -8.22 3.64 -5.87
CA TYR A 143 -8.49 4.40 -4.66
C TYR A 143 -9.31 5.66 -4.96
N LYS A 144 -10.31 5.91 -4.11
CA LYS A 144 -11.08 7.16 -4.09
C LYS A 144 -10.49 8.10 -3.06
N ARG A 145 -10.21 9.33 -3.47
CA ARG A 145 -9.76 10.41 -2.58
C ARG A 145 -10.94 11.10 -1.90
N VAL A 146 -10.89 11.22 -0.58
CA VAL A 146 -11.78 12.01 0.25
C VAL A 146 -10.99 13.18 0.83
N LEU A 147 -11.34 14.41 0.45
CA LEU A 147 -10.67 15.61 0.95
C LEU A 147 -11.24 16.01 2.32
N MET A 148 -10.36 16.41 3.23
CA MET A 148 -10.78 16.95 4.53
C MET A 148 -11.17 18.42 4.39
N ALA A 149 -12.13 18.85 5.20
CA ALA A 149 -12.52 20.25 5.25
C ALA A 149 -11.32 21.15 5.56
N GLY A 150 -11.20 22.26 4.82
CA GLY A 150 -10.10 23.22 4.97
C GLY A 150 -8.77 22.80 4.35
N PHE A 151 -8.70 21.68 3.62
CA PHE A 151 -7.50 21.33 2.87
C PHE A 151 -7.43 22.08 1.53
N SER A 152 -6.32 22.81 1.30
CA SER A 152 -6.07 23.57 0.07
C SER A 152 -4.79 23.13 -0.66
N GLY A 153 -4.27 21.93 -0.38
CA GLY A 153 -3.04 21.43 -0.98
C GLY A 153 -3.16 21.14 -2.48
N THR A 154 -2.09 21.40 -3.23
CA THR A 154 -1.98 21.11 -4.66
C THR A 154 -1.94 19.60 -4.91
N GLN A 155 -2.74 19.12 -5.86
CA GLN A 155 -2.83 17.71 -6.22
C GLN A 155 -1.51 17.23 -6.85
N THR A 156 -0.72 16.44 -6.12
CA THR A 156 0.37 15.65 -6.71
C THR A 156 -0.06 14.18 -6.70
N SER A 157 -0.75 13.73 -7.75
CA SER A 157 -1.14 12.33 -7.92
C SER A 157 0.00 11.55 -8.58
N SER A 158 0.59 10.61 -7.83
CA SER A 158 1.47 9.55 -8.40
C SER A 158 0.82 8.17 -8.34
N PHE A 159 -0.48 8.09 -8.07
CA PHE A 159 -1.25 6.84 -8.18
C PHE A 159 -2.22 6.98 -9.33
N ALA A 160 -2.14 6.05 -10.30
CA ALA A 160 -3.01 6.01 -11.47
C ALA A 160 -4.47 6.08 -11.01
N HIS A 161 -5.15 7.17 -11.37
CA HIS A 161 -6.59 7.24 -11.25
C HIS A 161 -7.16 6.10 -12.11
N ALA A 162 -8.05 5.30 -11.54
CA ALA A 162 -8.97 4.54 -12.38
C ALA A 162 -9.70 5.58 -13.25
N PRO A 163 -9.77 5.39 -14.58
CA PRO A 163 -10.56 6.30 -15.40
C PRO A 163 -11.99 6.31 -14.84
N ASP A 164 -12.57 7.50 -14.69
CA ASP A 164 -14.00 7.65 -14.42
C ASP A 164 -14.77 6.66 -15.30
N ALA A 165 -15.72 5.93 -14.71
CA ALA A 165 -16.52 4.97 -15.45
C ALA A 165 -17.09 5.67 -16.68
N ALA A 166 -16.73 5.18 -17.87
CA ALA A 166 -17.15 5.80 -19.11
C ALA A 166 -18.68 5.96 -19.09
N PRO A 167 -19.19 7.19 -19.27
CA PRO A 167 -20.63 7.40 -19.19
C PRO A 167 -21.30 6.57 -20.28
N ALA A 168 -22.35 5.84 -19.90
CA ALA A 168 -23.02 4.91 -20.80
C ALA A 168 -23.52 5.64 -22.06
N SER A 169 -23.38 5.01 -23.23
CA SER A 169 -23.87 5.56 -24.50
C SER A 169 -25.22 4.94 -24.86
N CYS A 170 -26.12 5.73 -25.45
CA CYS A 170 -27.38 5.26 -25.98
C CYS A 170 -27.14 4.25 -27.13
N PRO A 171 -27.73 3.05 -27.11
CA PRO A 171 -27.51 2.06 -28.17
C PRO A 171 -28.16 2.43 -29.51
N SER A 172 -29.05 3.44 -29.54
CA SER A 172 -29.76 3.88 -30.74
C SER A 172 -29.07 5.05 -31.45
N CYS A 173 -28.69 6.09 -30.71
CA CYS A 173 -28.08 7.30 -31.28
C CYS A 173 -26.62 7.54 -30.87
N TYR A 174 -26.06 6.65 -30.05
CA TYR A 174 -24.67 6.71 -29.56
C TYR A 174 -24.31 7.99 -28.77
N MET A 175 -25.28 8.82 -28.40
CA MET A 175 -25.06 9.94 -27.49
C MET A 175 -24.85 9.46 -26.05
N GLN A 176 -24.08 10.24 -25.29
CA GLN A 176 -23.81 9.98 -23.88
C GLN A 176 -25.10 10.13 -23.05
N LEU A 177 -25.41 9.13 -22.23
CA LEU A 177 -26.61 9.11 -21.39
C LEU A 177 -26.42 9.97 -20.13
N PRO A 178 -27.46 10.70 -19.70
CA PRO A 178 -27.51 11.30 -18.36
C PRO A 178 -27.59 10.22 -17.28
N ALA A 179 -27.38 10.61 -16.01
CA ALA A 179 -27.40 9.70 -14.86
C ALA A 179 -28.73 8.94 -14.66
N THR A 180 -29.81 9.40 -15.30
CA THR A 180 -31.12 8.74 -15.33
C THR A 180 -31.16 7.49 -16.22
N GLY A 181 -30.16 7.29 -17.08
CA GLY A 181 -30.06 6.14 -17.98
C GLY A 181 -31.04 6.14 -19.16
N ARG A 182 -31.75 7.26 -19.39
CA ARG A 182 -32.67 7.44 -20.53
C ARG A 182 -32.17 8.49 -21.49
N CYS A 183 -32.42 8.30 -22.78
CA CYS A 183 -31.98 9.21 -23.83
C CYS A 183 -33.10 10.19 -24.16
N ASP A 184 -32.93 11.46 -23.80
CA ASP A 184 -33.92 12.51 -24.05
C ASP A 184 -34.20 12.79 -25.55
N SER A 185 -33.37 12.25 -26.46
CA SER A 185 -33.54 12.39 -27.91
C SER A 185 -34.15 11.15 -28.59
N CYS A 186 -34.28 10.03 -27.88
CA CYS A 186 -34.85 8.79 -28.41
C CYS A 186 -36.08 8.30 -27.65
N ASP A 187 -36.46 8.98 -26.56
CA ASP A 187 -37.77 8.85 -25.91
C ASP A 187 -38.89 9.45 -26.78
#